data_AF-A0A8T3QN23-F1
#
_entry.id   AF-A0A8T3QN23-F1
#
_cell.length_a   1.000
_cell.length_b   1.000
_cell.length_c   1.000
_cell.angle_alpha   90.00
_cell.angle_beta   90.00
_cell.angle_gamma   90.00
#
_symmetry.space_group_name_H-M   'P 1'
#
loop_
_entity.id
_entity.type
_entity.pdbx_description
1 polymer ?
#
loop_
_entity_poly.entity_id
_entity_poly.type
_entity_poly.pdbx_seq_one_letter_code
_entity_poly.pdbx_strand_id
1 'polypeptide(L)'
;MDLRRLLIPGLACLALLGSACGAGPTPTRSGDAGPSGTVGPLGADQSLPADAITEQLAGPWRRSPIVLDERLVAIISDACAAAARAKLGETEANLPTAVVDARGEHLALAILADDLDAILCLARLDVTGTSAAVDAVDRLSMTAAAPVDGTDISVASVFQDHDPELRRTYAFGRIGPAAESAKVGFEDASVVLASDAEEWWAMWWLGHDRASSFSAVDTADLVVGSARAFDGEREARVGPGTWWLDPAAPRPTAASKRVRALIESPMCASGRSPEGRIEPPEFELSDAAVTISFEIRWPSGPKDCQGVPPFPITIDLPEPLGTRALFDGSETPPRDASKPPAG
;
A
#
# COMPACT_ATOMS: atom_id res chain seq x y z
N MET A 1 -34.22 23.28 20.11
CA MET A 1 -34.17 24.55 20.87
C MET A 1 -33.63 24.25 22.26
N ASP A 2 -32.32 24.40 22.48
CA ASP A 2 -31.79 25.03 23.69
C ASP A 2 -30.28 25.23 23.50
N LEU A 3 -29.88 26.50 23.40
CA LEU A 3 -28.55 26.95 22.99
C LEU A 3 -27.89 27.61 24.20
N ARG A 4 -27.17 26.83 25.03
CA ARG A 4 -26.41 27.39 26.15
C ARG A 4 -24.95 27.63 25.75
N ARG A 5 -24.70 28.89 25.43
CA ARG A 5 -23.41 29.57 25.35
C ARG A 5 -22.57 29.32 26.62
N LEU A 6 -21.34 28.86 26.46
CA LEU A 6 -20.29 29.02 27.47
C LEU A 6 -19.25 30.00 26.93
N LEU A 7 -19.19 31.16 27.59
CA LEU A 7 -18.15 32.17 27.47
C LEU A 7 -16.89 31.68 28.19
N ILE A 8 -15.73 31.75 27.53
CA ILE A 8 -14.41 31.68 28.18
C ILE A 8 -13.76 33.07 28.01
N PRO A 9 -13.38 33.76 29.10
CA PRO A 9 -12.69 35.03 29.03
C PRO A 9 -11.18 34.84 28.83
N GLY A 10 -10.55 35.89 28.32
CA GLY A 10 -9.22 35.87 27.73
C GLY A 10 -8.05 35.60 28.66
N LEU A 11 -6.92 35.26 28.04
CA LEU A 11 -5.61 35.31 28.68
C LEU A 11 -4.58 35.99 27.76
N ALA A 12 -4.16 37.15 28.25
CA ALA A 12 -2.88 37.85 28.12
C ALA A 12 -1.96 37.62 26.90
N CYS A 13 -1.72 38.73 26.20
CA CYS A 13 -0.49 39.05 25.49
C CYS A 13 0.76 38.81 26.36
N LEU A 14 1.78 38.16 25.79
CA LEU A 14 3.16 38.39 26.17
C LEU A 14 4.02 38.45 24.91
N ALA A 15 4.34 39.68 24.50
CA ALA A 15 5.37 39.95 23.50
C ALA A 15 6.73 39.94 24.20
N LEU A 16 7.63 39.07 23.77
CA LEU A 16 9.06 39.16 24.10
C LEU A 16 9.85 39.33 22.81
N LEU A 17 10.31 40.56 22.62
CA LEU A 17 11.37 40.96 21.71
C LEU A 17 12.69 40.36 22.22
N GLY A 18 13.41 39.68 21.34
CA GLY A 18 14.74 39.15 21.60
C GLY A 18 15.59 39.19 20.33
N SER A 19 16.12 40.37 20.01
CA SER A 19 17.15 40.57 19.00
C SER A 19 18.48 39.98 19.48
N ALA A 20 19.08 39.10 18.67
CA ALA A 20 20.50 38.78 18.78
C ALA A 20 21.11 38.68 17.38
N CYS A 21 21.69 39.79 16.92
CA CYS A 21 22.62 39.81 15.79
C CYS A 21 23.91 39.09 16.21
N GLY A 22 24.16 37.91 15.66
CA GLY A 22 25.45 37.23 15.71
C GLY A 22 26.10 37.30 14.34
N ALA A 23 27.04 38.23 14.16
CA ALA A 23 27.95 38.26 13.02
C ALA A 23 29.00 37.15 13.18
N GLY A 24 29.01 36.20 12.27
CA GLY A 24 30.01 35.13 12.15
C GLY A 24 30.73 35.19 10.80
N PRO A 25 31.99 34.74 10.72
CA PRO A 25 32.96 35.22 9.73
C PRO A 25 32.75 34.66 8.33
N THR A 26 33.09 35.51 7.35
CA THR A 26 33.21 35.24 5.93
C THR A 26 34.22 34.12 5.64
N PRO A 27 33.84 33.01 5.00
CA PRO A 27 34.81 32.12 4.38
C PRO A 27 35.26 32.67 3.03
N THR A 28 36.57 32.83 2.88
CA THR A 28 37.24 33.20 1.63
C THR A 28 37.16 32.06 0.62
N ARG A 29 36.73 32.43 -0.59
CA ARG A 29 36.60 31.67 -1.83
C ARG A 29 37.95 31.22 -2.39
N SER A 30 38.07 29.99 -2.87
CA SER A 30 38.88 29.60 -4.06
C SER A 30 38.68 28.12 -4.38
N GLY A 31 38.21 27.82 -5.59
CA GLY A 31 38.02 26.46 -6.09
C GLY A 31 37.31 26.46 -7.44
N ASP A 32 38.12 26.49 -8.50
CA ASP A 32 37.87 26.22 -9.92
C ASP A 32 36.42 26.08 -10.43
N ALA A 33 36.01 27.09 -11.20
CA ALA A 33 34.88 27.00 -12.12
C ALA A 33 35.28 26.17 -13.35
N GLY A 34 34.93 24.88 -13.34
CA GLY A 34 34.80 24.10 -14.56
C GLY A 34 33.64 24.63 -15.42
N PRO A 35 33.64 24.43 -16.75
CA PRO A 35 32.62 24.97 -17.63
C PRO A 35 31.24 24.41 -17.24
N SER A 36 30.35 25.30 -16.83
CA SER A 36 28.93 25.04 -16.67
C SER A 36 28.35 24.68 -18.04
N GLY A 37 28.21 23.38 -18.31
CA GLY A 37 27.37 22.89 -19.38
C GLY A 37 25.92 23.24 -19.05
N THR A 38 25.33 24.14 -19.83
CA THR A 38 23.89 24.40 -19.81
C THR A 38 23.17 23.09 -20.16
N VAL A 39 22.60 22.41 -19.16
CA VAL A 39 21.66 21.30 -19.39
C VAL A 39 20.39 21.94 -19.91
N GLY A 40 20.20 21.91 -21.23
CA GLY A 40 18.95 22.29 -21.86
C GLY A 40 17.83 21.37 -21.39
N PRO A 41 16.56 21.82 -21.42
CA PRO A 41 15.42 20.97 -21.08
C PRO A 41 15.51 19.66 -21.88
N LEU A 42 15.45 18.54 -21.16
CA LEU A 42 15.40 17.20 -21.74
C LEU A 42 14.20 17.18 -22.71
N GLY A 43 14.48 17.18 -24.00
CA GLY A 43 13.45 17.00 -25.02
C GLY A 43 12.80 15.64 -24.80
N ALA A 44 11.48 15.64 -24.69
CA ALA A 44 10.63 14.50 -24.34
C ALA A 44 10.56 13.38 -25.40
N ASP A 45 11.63 13.13 -26.17
CA ASP A 45 11.58 12.19 -27.30
C ASP A 45 12.91 11.43 -27.54
N GLN A 46 13.73 11.26 -26.50
CA GLN A 46 14.87 10.35 -26.56
C GLN A 46 14.49 8.99 -25.96
N SER A 47 13.61 8.28 -26.66
CA SER A 47 13.37 6.86 -26.42
C SER A 47 14.69 6.11 -26.61
N LEU A 48 15.19 5.49 -25.55
CA LEU A 48 16.34 4.61 -25.66
C LEU A 48 15.99 3.42 -26.55
N PRO A 49 16.96 2.83 -27.27
CA PRO A 49 16.75 1.55 -27.94
C PRO A 49 16.27 0.50 -26.92
N ALA A 50 15.33 -0.36 -27.30
CA ALA A 50 14.77 -1.39 -26.42
C ALA A 50 15.87 -2.23 -25.71
N ASP A 51 16.96 -2.53 -26.41
CA ASP A 51 18.10 -3.27 -25.87
C ASP A 51 18.77 -2.56 -24.69
N ALA A 52 18.82 -1.22 -24.69
CA ALA A 52 19.42 -0.44 -23.62
C ALA A 52 18.55 -0.39 -22.36
N ILE A 53 17.22 -0.51 -22.49
CA ILE A 53 16.32 -0.62 -21.33
C ILE A 53 16.45 -2.02 -20.72
N THR A 54 16.48 -3.06 -21.55
CA THR A 54 16.69 -4.44 -21.10
C THR A 54 18.04 -4.60 -20.39
N GLU A 55 19.11 -3.96 -20.89
CA GLU A 55 20.41 -3.96 -20.22
C GLU A 55 20.37 -3.25 -18.86
N GLN A 56 19.65 -2.11 -18.76
CA GLN A 56 19.46 -1.43 -17.47
C GLN A 56 18.67 -2.27 -16.47
N LEU A 57 17.63 -2.97 -16.94
CA LEU A 57 16.85 -3.90 -16.12
C LEU A 57 17.69 -5.08 -15.64
N ALA A 58 18.58 -5.61 -16.50
CA ALA A 58 19.51 -6.67 -16.13
C ALA A 58 20.65 -6.19 -15.21
N GLY A 59 20.88 -4.87 -15.17
CA GLY A 59 21.93 -4.24 -14.41
C GLY A 59 21.73 -4.29 -12.89
N PRO A 60 22.72 -3.76 -12.13
CA PRO A 60 22.60 -3.64 -10.69
C PRO A 60 21.47 -2.68 -10.29
N TRP A 61 20.96 -2.82 -9.06
CA TRP A 61 19.97 -1.92 -8.50
C TRP A 61 20.40 -0.44 -8.54
N ARG A 62 19.44 0.46 -8.76
CA ARG A 62 19.62 1.91 -8.82
C ARG A 62 18.60 2.65 -7.94
N ARG A 63 19.03 3.79 -7.38
CA ARG A 63 18.18 4.67 -6.55
C ARG A 63 17.11 5.44 -7.32
N SER A 64 17.32 5.65 -8.62
CA SER A 64 16.35 6.27 -9.51
C SER A 64 15.61 5.19 -10.29
N PRO A 65 14.30 5.34 -10.52
CA PRO A 65 13.54 4.39 -11.32
C PRO A 65 14.07 4.34 -12.76
N ILE A 66 13.98 3.18 -13.39
CA ILE A 66 14.21 2.98 -14.81
C ILE A 66 12.89 3.30 -15.51
N VAL A 67 12.91 4.27 -16.43
CA VAL A 67 11.74 4.59 -17.26
C VAL A 67 11.50 3.45 -18.24
N LEU A 68 10.37 2.77 -18.09
CA LEU A 68 9.95 1.67 -18.96
C LEU A 68 9.21 2.21 -20.18
N ASP A 69 9.37 1.54 -21.32
CA ASP A 69 8.51 1.79 -22.48
C ASP A 69 7.14 1.10 -22.31
N GLU A 70 6.16 1.52 -23.12
CA GLU A 70 4.80 0.98 -23.09
C GLU A 70 4.77 -0.55 -23.29
N ARG A 71 5.72 -1.10 -24.06
CA ARG A 71 5.81 -2.54 -24.32
C ARG A 71 6.15 -3.32 -23.06
N LEU A 72 7.16 -2.87 -22.30
CA LEU A 72 7.56 -3.52 -21.06
C LEU A 72 6.49 -3.36 -19.97
N VAL A 73 5.86 -2.19 -19.88
CA VAL A 73 4.71 -1.98 -18.99
C VAL A 73 3.59 -2.96 -19.32
N ALA A 74 3.24 -3.13 -20.61
CA ALA A 74 2.23 -4.09 -21.04
C ALA A 74 2.58 -5.54 -20.69
N ILE A 75 3.84 -5.97 -20.91
CA ILE A 75 4.30 -7.32 -20.56
C ILE A 75 4.15 -7.59 -19.06
N ILE A 76 4.53 -6.64 -18.21
CA ILE A 76 4.41 -6.76 -16.75
C ILE A 76 2.94 -6.77 -16.35
N SER A 77 2.15 -5.82 -16.86
CA SER A 77 0.71 -5.69 -16.61
C SER A 77 -0.04 -6.98 -16.97
N ASP A 78 0.19 -7.55 -18.15
CA ASP A 78 -0.47 -8.76 -18.61
C ASP A 78 -0.12 -9.97 -17.74
N ALA A 79 1.16 -10.11 -17.36
CA ALA A 79 1.60 -11.18 -16.46
C ALA A 79 0.94 -11.04 -15.07
N CYS A 80 0.90 -9.82 -14.52
CA CYS A 80 0.27 -9.52 -13.25
C CYS A 80 -1.25 -9.78 -13.29
N ALA A 81 -1.95 -9.34 -14.32
CA ALA A 81 -3.36 -9.59 -14.53
C ALA A 81 -3.67 -11.10 -14.66
N ALA A 82 -2.83 -11.85 -15.39
CA ALA A 82 -2.97 -13.30 -15.50
C ALA A 82 -2.79 -14.01 -14.15
N ALA A 83 -1.79 -13.61 -13.37
CA ALA A 83 -1.55 -14.15 -12.04
C ALA A 83 -2.67 -13.75 -11.04
N ALA A 84 -3.16 -12.51 -11.11
CA ALA A 84 -4.30 -12.04 -10.34
C ALA A 84 -5.57 -12.85 -10.65
N ARG A 85 -5.84 -13.12 -11.92
CA ARG A 85 -6.98 -13.96 -12.34
C ARG A 85 -6.94 -15.35 -11.73
N ALA A 86 -5.75 -15.94 -11.69
CA ALA A 86 -5.55 -17.27 -11.14
C ALA A 86 -5.68 -17.32 -9.61
N LYS A 87 -5.24 -16.26 -8.91
CA LYS A 87 -5.13 -16.25 -7.44
C LYS A 87 -6.29 -15.55 -6.73
N LEU A 88 -6.77 -14.43 -7.28
CA LEU A 88 -7.70 -13.50 -6.64
C LEU A 88 -9.08 -13.49 -7.30
N GLY A 89 -9.13 -13.66 -8.62
CA GLY A 89 -10.38 -13.70 -9.39
C GLY A 89 -10.37 -12.77 -10.60
N GLU A 90 -11.48 -12.80 -11.35
CA GLU A 90 -11.60 -12.03 -12.59
C GLU A 90 -11.69 -10.52 -12.33
N THR A 91 -12.30 -10.09 -11.23
CA THR A 91 -12.45 -8.67 -10.88
C THR A 91 -11.08 -8.00 -10.73
N GLU A 92 -10.20 -8.57 -9.91
CA GLU A 92 -8.86 -8.04 -9.64
C GLU A 92 -7.96 -8.11 -10.87
N ALA A 93 -8.18 -9.09 -11.74
CA ALA A 93 -7.44 -9.21 -13.00
C ALA A 93 -7.77 -8.12 -14.03
N ASN A 94 -8.86 -7.39 -13.83
CA ASN A 94 -9.30 -6.33 -14.73
C ASN A 94 -8.96 -4.92 -14.22
N LEU A 95 -8.27 -4.82 -13.07
CA LEU A 95 -7.77 -3.55 -12.58
C LEU A 95 -6.74 -2.97 -13.56
N PRO A 96 -6.80 -1.67 -13.88
CA PRO A 96 -5.81 -1.04 -14.75
C PRO A 96 -4.46 -0.92 -14.01
N THR A 97 -3.36 -0.91 -14.77
CA THR A 97 -2.03 -0.67 -14.20
C THR A 97 -1.88 0.80 -13.84
N ALA A 98 -1.76 1.10 -12.55
CA ALA A 98 -1.59 2.44 -12.03
C ALA A 98 -0.13 2.87 -12.05
N VAL A 99 0.80 2.02 -11.58
CA VAL A 99 2.24 2.34 -11.56
C VAL A 99 3.10 1.08 -11.69
N VAL A 100 4.24 1.21 -12.37
CA VAL A 100 5.30 0.18 -12.43
C VAL A 100 6.63 0.79 -12.00
N ASP A 101 7.27 0.18 -11.00
CA ASP A 101 8.60 0.52 -10.52
C ASP A 101 9.61 -0.56 -10.89
N ALA A 102 10.67 -0.17 -11.59
CA ALA A 102 11.77 -1.07 -11.94
C ALA A 102 13.11 -0.36 -11.73
N ARG A 103 14.09 -1.08 -11.16
CA ARG A 103 15.36 -0.47 -10.70
C ARG A 103 16.61 -1.28 -11.00
N GLY A 104 16.48 -2.39 -11.72
CA GLY A 104 17.54 -3.36 -12.00
C GLY A 104 17.15 -4.76 -11.50
N GLU A 105 18.10 -5.69 -11.55
CA GLU A 105 17.95 -7.09 -11.07
C GLU A 105 16.78 -7.86 -11.71
N HIS A 106 16.35 -7.44 -12.90
CA HIS A 106 15.16 -7.90 -13.60
C HIS A 106 13.86 -7.78 -12.80
N LEU A 107 13.84 -7.03 -11.69
CA LEU A 107 12.70 -6.94 -10.79
C LEU A 107 11.84 -5.73 -11.13
N ALA A 108 10.53 -5.96 -11.18
CA ALA A 108 9.51 -4.94 -11.27
C ALA A 108 8.47 -5.11 -10.17
N LEU A 109 8.03 -3.99 -9.61
CA LEU A 109 6.89 -3.88 -8.73
C LEU A 109 5.78 -3.15 -9.50
N ALA A 110 4.62 -3.78 -9.64
CA ALA A 110 3.46 -3.16 -10.27
C ALA A 110 2.31 -3.03 -9.28
N ILE A 111 1.57 -1.92 -9.39
CA ILE A 111 0.29 -1.72 -8.71
C ILE A 111 -0.77 -1.64 -9.79
N LEU A 112 -1.76 -2.53 -9.71
CA LEU A 112 -2.97 -2.44 -10.52
C LEU A 112 -4.07 -1.97 -9.58
N ALA A 113 -4.74 -0.87 -9.91
CA ALA A 113 -5.67 -0.23 -8.99
C ALA A 113 -6.72 0.61 -9.70
N ASP A 114 -7.84 0.81 -9.05
CA ASP A 114 -8.84 1.83 -9.38
C ASP A 114 -9.19 2.67 -8.13
N ASP A 115 -10.39 3.26 -8.09
CA ASP A 115 -10.84 4.07 -6.97
C ASP A 115 -11.14 3.25 -5.70
N LEU A 116 -11.43 1.96 -5.84
CA LEU A 116 -11.95 1.10 -4.76
C LEU A 116 -10.95 0.01 -4.38
N ASP A 117 -10.25 -0.53 -5.37
CA ASP A 117 -9.44 -1.73 -5.24
C ASP A 117 -8.00 -1.50 -5.69
N ALA A 118 -7.08 -2.26 -5.10
CA ALA A 118 -5.70 -2.30 -5.52
C ALA A 118 -5.06 -3.65 -5.25
N ILE A 119 -4.18 -4.08 -6.15
CA ILE A 119 -3.34 -5.25 -5.99
C ILE A 119 -1.87 -4.87 -6.17
N LEU A 120 -1.02 -5.52 -5.38
CA LEU A 120 0.42 -5.49 -5.51
C LEU A 120 0.88 -6.69 -6.31
N CYS A 121 1.71 -6.48 -7.33
CA CYS A 121 2.34 -7.53 -8.10
C CYS A 121 3.85 -7.39 -8.09
N LEU A 122 4.56 -8.46 -7.72
CA LEU A 122 6.00 -8.57 -7.83
C LEU A 122 6.31 -9.47 -9.02
N ALA A 123 7.00 -8.93 -10.02
CA ALA A 123 7.29 -9.62 -11.27
C ALA A 123 8.79 -9.56 -11.59
N ARG A 124 9.30 -10.63 -12.20
CA ARG A 124 10.64 -10.72 -12.75
C ARG A 124 10.59 -10.84 -14.26
N LEU A 125 11.23 -9.90 -14.95
CA LEU A 125 11.38 -9.99 -16.39
C LEU A 125 12.41 -11.05 -16.77
N ASP A 126 12.20 -11.71 -17.90
CA ASP A 126 13.25 -12.52 -18.49
C ASP A 126 14.43 -11.65 -18.99
N VAL A 127 15.54 -12.30 -19.33
CA VAL A 127 16.75 -11.61 -19.81
C VAL A 127 16.55 -10.85 -21.12
N THR A 128 15.48 -11.15 -21.86
CA THR A 128 15.13 -10.52 -23.14
C THR A 128 14.11 -9.40 -23.00
N GLY A 129 13.52 -9.20 -21.81
CA GLY A 129 12.40 -8.28 -21.60
C GLY A 129 11.20 -8.63 -22.49
N THR A 130 10.96 -9.91 -22.74
CA THR A 130 9.87 -10.41 -23.60
C THR A 130 8.77 -11.12 -22.84
N SER A 131 9.06 -11.54 -21.61
CA SER A 131 8.10 -12.14 -20.70
C SER A 131 8.40 -11.72 -19.27
N ALA A 132 7.40 -11.84 -18.40
CA ALA A 132 7.54 -11.64 -16.98
C ALA A 132 6.96 -12.85 -16.22
N ALA A 133 7.72 -13.34 -15.24
CA ALA A 133 7.25 -14.32 -14.26
C ALA A 133 6.78 -13.58 -13.02
N VAL A 134 5.63 -13.95 -12.47
CA VAL A 134 5.08 -13.29 -11.28
C VAL A 134 5.44 -14.10 -10.04
N ASP A 135 6.11 -13.45 -9.10
CA ASP A 135 6.54 -14.04 -7.83
C ASP A 135 5.43 -13.96 -6.77
N ALA A 136 4.70 -12.85 -6.77
CA ALA A 136 3.60 -12.62 -5.84
C ALA A 136 2.55 -11.68 -6.44
N VAL A 137 1.29 -11.94 -6.08
CA VAL A 137 0.16 -11.02 -6.29
C VAL A 137 -0.66 -10.99 -5.02
N ASP A 138 -0.85 -9.83 -4.41
CA ASP A 138 -1.57 -9.70 -3.15
C ASP A 138 -2.58 -8.54 -3.23
N ARG A 139 -3.79 -8.73 -2.68
CA ARG A 139 -4.75 -7.63 -2.51
C ARG A 139 -4.23 -6.65 -1.47
N LEU A 140 -4.58 -5.39 -1.65
CA LEU A 140 -4.30 -4.31 -0.72
C LEU A 140 -5.56 -3.91 0.03
N SER A 141 -5.41 -3.54 1.29
CA SER A 141 -6.48 -2.97 2.13
C SER A 141 -7.14 -1.77 1.43
N MET A 142 -8.47 -1.66 1.51
CA MET A 142 -9.20 -0.49 1.03
C MET A 142 -8.67 0.82 1.62
N THR A 143 -8.24 0.80 2.88
CA THR A 143 -7.66 1.98 3.54
C THR A 143 -6.31 2.40 2.96
N ALA A 144 -5.61 1.48 2.31
CA ALA A 144 -4.40 1.76 1.55
C ALA A 144 -4.69 2.32 0.16
N ALA A 145 -5.82 1.93 -0.46
CA ALA A 145 -6.25 2.42 -1.76
C ALA A 145 -6.92 3.79 -1.71
N ALA A 146 -7.43 4.21 -0.54
CA ALA A 146 -8.13 5.49 -0.38
C ALA A 146 -7.30 6.70 -0.89
N PRO A 147 -7.90 7.60 -1.69
CA PRO A 147 -7.26 8.83 -2.14
C PRO A 147 -6.76 9.69 -0.98
N VAL A 148 -5.77 10.51 -1.28
CA VAL A 148 -5.15 11.43 -0.31
C VAL A 148 -5.41 12.85 -0.76
N ASP A 149 -6.00 13.66 0.12
CA ASP A 149 -6.36 15.04 -0.22
C ASP A 149 -5.17 16.00 -0.13
N GLY A 150 -5.21 17.06 -0.94
CA GLY A 150 -4.32 18.20 -0.80
C GLY A 150 -2.85 17.89 -1.12
N THR A 151 -1.96 18.24 -0.19
CA THR A 151 -0.52 18.04 -0.34
C THR A 151 -0.02 16.81 0.41
N ASP A 152 -0.91 15.95 0.89
CA ASP A 152 -0.54 14.83 1.74
C ASP A 152 0.11 13.69 0.95
N ILE A 153 0.87 12.85 1.65
CA ILE A 153 1.38 11.57 1.18
C ILE A 153 0.89 10.49 2.13
N SER A 154 0.28 9.44 1.59
CA SER A 154 0.04 8.22 2.36
C SER A 154 1.11 7.19 2.04
N VAL A 155 1.46 6.43 3.07
CA VAL A 155 2.30 5.24 2.92
C VAL A 155 1.42 4.07 3.26
N ALA A 156 0.98 3.35 2.23
CA ALA A 156 0.12 2.20 2.37
C ALA A 156 0.87 1.05 3.03
N SER A 157 2.03 0.69 2.47
CA SER A 157 2.86 -0.41 2.94
C SER A 157 4.34 -0.05 2.95
N VAL A 158 5.05 -0.61 3.91
CA VAL A 158 6.51 -0.70 3.99
C VAL A 158 6.83 -2.07 4.57
N PHE A 159 7.30 -3.00 3.74
CA PHE A 159 7.56 -4.38 4.13
C PHE A 159 8.86 -4.89 3.54
N GLN A 160 9.45 -5.89 4.19
CA GLN A 160 10.69 -6.51 3.75
C GLN A 160 10.39 -7.86 3.08
N ASP A 161 11.09 -8.12 1.97
CA ASP A 161 11.16 -9.45 1.40
C ASP A 161 11.73 -10.42 2.44
N HIS A 162 11.16 -11.62 2.49
CA HIS A 162 11.64 -12.68 3.36
C HIS A 162 12.78 -13.49 2.74
N ASP A 163 13.13 -13.23 1.47
CA ASP A 163 14.32 -13.81 0.86
C ASP A 163 15.59 -13.39 1.63
N PRO A 164 16.26 -14.33 2.32
CA PRO A 164 17.41 -14.01 3.16
C PRO A 164 18.63 -13.58 2.35
N GLU A 165 18.70 -13.90 1.06
CA GLU A 165 19.83 -13.58 0.17
C GLU A 165 19.68 -12.20 -0.46
N LEU A 166 18.46 -11.82 -0.84
CA LEU A 166 18.22 -10.62 -1.65
C LEU A 166 17.66 -9.42 -0.85
N ARG A 167 17.15 -9.66 0.36
CA ARG A 167 16.68 -8.67 1.36
C ARG A 167 16.35 -7.29 0.77
N ARG A 168 15.14 -7.17 0.25
CA ARG A 168 14.61 -5.92 -0.31
C ARG A 168 13.58 -5.33 0.62
N THR A 169 13.48 -4.01 0.68
CA THR A 169 12.35 -3.33 1.29
C THR A 169 11.53 -2.69 0.19
N TYR A 170 10.22 -2.94 0.21
CA TYR A 170 9.26 -2.35 -0.71
C TYR A 170 8.44 -1.31 0.03
N ALA A 171 8.13 -0.20 -0.64
CA ALA A 171 7.20 0.79 -0.14
C ALA A 171 6.33 1.33 -1.27
N PHE A 172 5.07 1.58 -0.94
CA PHE A 172 4.12 2.20 -1.86
C PHE A 172 3.01 2.90 -1.08
N GLY A 173 2.27 3.75 -1.79
CA GLY A 173 1.13 4.46 -1.27
C GLY A 173 0.56 5.43 -2.29
N ARG A 174 -0.10 6.47 -1.79
CA ARG A 174 -0.69 7.53 -2.62
C ARG A 174 -0.03 8.88 -2.35
N ILE A 175 -0.04 9.75 -3.34
CA ILE A 175 0.29 11.17 -3.21
C ILE A 175 -0.91 12.03 -3.60
N GLY A 176 -1.11 13.16 -2.92
CA GLY A 176 -2.17 14.08 -3.25
C GLY A 176 -1.94 14.82 -4.57
N PRO A 177 -2.99 15.44 -5.16
CA PRO A 177 -2.95 16.01 -6.51
C PRO A 177 -2.02 17.22 -6.69
N ALA A 178 -1.49 17.78 -5.60
CA ALA A 178 -0.49 18.85 -5.65
C ALA A 178 0.96 18.34 -5.77
N ALA A 179 1.16 17.03 -5.62
CA ALA A 179 2.47 16.39 -5.72
C ALA A 179 2.72 15.91 -7.14
N GLU A 180 3.95 16.08 -7.60
CA GLU A 180 4.45 15.51 -8.85
C GLU A 180 5.04 14.12 -8.61
N SER A 181 5.72 13.91 -7.48
CA SER A 181 6.42 12.64 -7.21
C SER A 181 6.55 12.36 -5.71
N ALA A 182 7.07 11.19 -5.37
CA ALA A 182 7.40 10.79 -4.01
C ALA A 182 8.89 10.44 -3.87
N LYS A 183 9.46 10.70 -2.69
CA LYS A 183 10.82 10.27 -2.33
C LYS A 183 10.88 9.75 -0.90
N VAL A 184 11.78 8.80 -0.66
CA VAL A 184 12.12 8.29 0.67
C VAL A 184 13.53 8.75 1.05
N GLY A 185 13.67 9.29 2.25
CA GLY A 185 14.94 9.74 2.81
C GLY A 185 15.43 8.82 3.92
N PHE A 186 16.74 8.64 4.04
CA PHE A 186 17.40 7.77 5.02
C PHE A 186 18.26 8.58 6.00
N GLU A 187 18.69 7.95 7.10
CA GLU A 187 19.52 8.60 8.13
C GLU A 187 20.87 9.11 7.61
N ASP A 188 21.44 8.45 6.59
CA ASP A 188 22.67 8.86 5.91
C ASP A 188 22.47 10.02 4.92
N ALA A 189 21.30 10.64 4.92
CA ALA A 189 20.83 11.66 3.98
C ALA A 189 20.74 11.18 2.53
N SER A 190 20.85 9.88 2.26
CA SER A 190 20.51 9.35 0.95
C SER A 190 19.01 9.41 0.67
N VAL A 191 18.68 9.37 -0.61
CA VAL A 191 17.31 9.46 -1.11
C VAL A 191 17.10 8.42 -2.20
N VAL A 192 15.92 7.80 -2.19
CA VAL A 192 15.39 6.98 -3.29
C VAL A 192 14.13 7.68 -3.83
N LEU A 193 14.10 7.91 -5.14
CA LEU A 193 12.96 8.52 -5.84
C LEU A 193 11.98 7.43 -6.22
N ALA A 194 10.68 7.63 -6.06
CA ALA A 194 9.64 6.68 -6.48
C ALA A 194 9.48 6.64 -8.01
N SER A 195 8.92 5.53 -8.52
CA SER A 195 8.04 5.64 -9.69
C SER A 195 6.68 6.13 -9.21
N ASP A 196 6.04 6.97 -10.00
CA ASP A 196 4.71 7.50 -9.71
C ASP A 196 3.87 7.62 -10.99
N ALA A 197 2.57 7.42 -10.84
CA ALA A 197 1.55 7.59 -11.86
C ALA A 197 0.16 7.46 -11.22
N GLU A 198 -0.83 8.18 -11.73
CA GLU A 198 -2.23 8.11 -11.28
C GLU A 198 -2.40 8.22 -9.74
N GLU A 199 -1.68 9.17 -9.13
CA GLU A 199 -1.63 9.40 -7.68
C GLU A 199 -1.05 8.24 -6.86
N TRP A 200 -0.61 7.16 -7.49
CA TRP A 200 0.14 6.07 -6.86
C TRP A 200 1.63 6.32 -6.94
N TRP A 201 2.35 5.85 -5.93
CA TRP A 201 3.81 5.77 -5.97
C TRP A 201 4.28 4.42 -5.46
N ALA A 202 5.38 3.94 -6.03
CA ALA A 202 5.99 2.67 -5.67
C ALA A 202 7.52 2.76 -5.75
N MET A 203 8.20 2.05 -4.85
CA MET A 203 9.65 1.95 -4.84
C MET A 203 10.13 0.71 -4.10
N TRP A 204 11.39 0.36 -4.32
CA TRP A 204 12.11 -0.59 -3.50
C TRP A 204 13.60 -0.27 -3.40
N TRP A 205 14.22 -0.74 -2.31
CA TRP A 205 15.65 -0.60 -2.07
C TRP A 205 16.24 -1.86 -1.45
N LEU A 206 17.56 -2.01 -1.60
CA LEU A 206 18.32 -3.12 -1.04
C LEU A 206 18.61 -2.90 0.46
N GLY A 207 18.65 -3.99 1.21
CA GLY A 207 19.13 -4.02 2.60
C GLY A 207 18.08 -3.70 3.66
N HIS A 208 18.57 -3.31 4.84
CA HIS A 208 17.76 -3.02 6.04
C HIS A 208 17.64 -1.55 6.37
N ASP A 209 18.13 -0.68 5.49
CA ASP A 209 18.10 0.76 5.74
C ASP A 209 16.64 1.17 5.91
N ARG A 210 16.37 1.74 7.09
CA ARG A 210 15.03 2.18 7.43
C ARG A 210 14.84 3.57 6.84
N ALA A 211 13.72 3.74 6.15
CA ALA A 211 13.23 5.06 5.83
C ALA A 211 13.19 5.91 7.10
N SER A 212 13.65 7.15 7.02
CA SER A 212 13.51 8.15 8.07
C SER A 212 12.33 9.10 7.77
N SER A 213 12.00 9.27 6.49
CA SER A 213 10.89 10.11 6.02
C SER A 213 10.39 9.67 4.66
N PHE A 214 9.10 9.85 4.42
CA PHE A 214 8.49 9.83 3.09
C PHE A 214 8.04 11.24 2.75
N SER A 215 8.26 11.69 1.52
CA SER A 215 7.93 13.06 1.11
C SER A 215 7.28 13.06 -0.27
N ALA A 216 6.21 13.83 -0.40
CA ALA A 216 5.65 14.23 -1.68
C ALA A 216 6.30 15.55 -2.11
N VAL A 217 6.69 15.65 -3.38
CA VAL A 217 7.38 16.82 -3.95
C VAL A 217 6.67 17.35 -5.18
N ASP A 218 6.77 18.65 -5.44
CA ASP A 218 6.28 19.27 -6.67
C ASP A 218 7.31 19.23 -7.82
N THR A 219 6.95 19.85 -8.95
CA THR A 219 7.82 19.96 -10.15
C THR A 219 9.13 20.73 -9.92
N ALA A 220 9.25 21.47 -8.82
CA ALA A 220 10.46 22.17 -8.40
C ALA A 220 11.26 21.38 -7.33
N ASP A 221 10.89 20.12 -7.07
CA ASP A 221 11.42 19.25 -6.00
C ASP A 221 11.22 19.84 -4.58
N LEU A 222 10.26 20.77 -4.41
CA LEU A 222 9.89 21.29 -3.11
C LEU A 222 8.96 20.32 -2.41
N VAL A 223 9.22 20.06 -1.13
CA VAL A 223 8.38 19.19 -0.31
C VAL A 223 7.03 19.86 -0.06
N VAL A 224 5.98 19.28 -0.63
CA VAL A 224 4.59 19.70 -0.42
C VAL A 224 3.91 18.85 0.66
N GLY A 225 4.36 17.61 0.85
CA GLY A 225 3.82 16.66 1.83
C GLY A 225 4.89 15.83 2.51
N SER A 226 4.61 15.36 3.73
CA SER A 226 5.51 14.43 4.41
C SER A 226 4.76 13.48 5.33
N ALA A 227 5.19 12.22 5.33
CA ALA A 227 4.81 11.24 6.33
C ALA A 227 6.07 10.80 7.09
N ARG A 228 5.93 10.65 8.41
CA ARG A 228 6.99 10.05 9.22
C ARG A 228 7.18 8.59 8.83
N ALA A 229 8.42 8.15 8.89
CA ALA A 229 8.68 6.72 8.89
C ALA A 229 8.01 6.04 10.09
N PHE A 230 7.66 4.78 9.89
CA PHE A 230 7.09 3.94 10.94
C PHE A 230 8.22 3.29 11.75
N ASP A 231 8.00 3.08 13.04
CA ASP A 231 8.96 2.38 13.91
C ASP A 231 9.11 0.88 13.55
N GLY A 232 8.35 0.38 12.56
CA GLY A 232 8.39 -0.98 12.04
C GLY A 232 7.75 -1.10 10.65
N GLU A 233 7.48 -2.33 10.22
CA GLU A 233 6.75 -2.57 8.98
C GLU A 233 5.29 -2.15 9.13
N ARG A 234 4.76 -1.54 8.07
CA ARG A 234 3.34 -1.30 7.87
C ARG A 234 2.93 -2.19 6.72
N GLU A 235 1.92 -3.02 6.93
CA GLU A 235 1.52 -3.99 5.92
C GLU A 235 0.09 -3.69 5.46
N ALA A 236 -0.05 -3.35 4.18
CA ALA A 236 -1.34 -3.14 3.53
C ALA A 236 -1.92 -4.41 2.92
N ARG A 237 -1.10 -5.46 2.72
CA ARG A 237 -1.58 -6.71 2.15
C ARG A 237 -2.63 -7.33 3.04
N VAL A 238 -3.68 -7.83 2.41
CA VAL A 238 -4.79 -8.50 3.08
C VAL A 238 -4.92 -9.94 2.60
N GLY A 239 -5.51 -10.77 3.45
CA GLY A 239 -5.97 -12.11 3.10
C GLY A 239 -7.38 -12.34 3.61
N PRO A 240 -8.08 -13.37 3.10
CA PRO A 240 -9.45 -13.65 3.50
C PRO A 240 -9.52 -13.99 5.00
N GLY A 241 -10.58 -13.53 5.66
CA GLY A 241 -10.94 -13.91 7.03
C GLY A 241 -12.16 -14.81 7.01
N THR A 242 -12.00 -16.07 7.41
CA THR A 242 -13.10 -17.03 7.53
C THR A 242 -13.86 -16.77 8.81
N TRP A 243 -15.19 -16.74 8.75
CA TRP A 243 -16.01 -16.40 9.92
C TRP A 243 -17.27 -17.25 10.03
N TRP A 244 -17.79 -17.39 11.25
CA TRP A 244 -19.03 -18.12 11.51
C TRP A 244 -19.75 -17.58 12.74
N LEU A 245 -21.03 -17.92 12.89
CA LEU A 245 -21.82 -17.52 14.06
C LEU A 245 -21.21 -18.07 15.35
N ASP A 246 -21.11 -17.20 16.37
CA ASP A 246 -20.65 -17.60 17.69
C ASP A 246 -21.69 -18.55 18.33
N PRO A 247 -21.34 -19.83 18.57
CA PRO A 247 -22.29 -20.81 19.11
C PRO A 247 -22.71 -20.50 20.56
N ALA A 248 -21.97 -19.66 21.27
CA ALA A 248 -22.33 -19.22 22.62
C ALA A 248 -23.30 -18.02 22.63
N ALA A 249 -23.49 -17.36 21.49
CA ALA A 249 -24.39 -16.22 21.36
C ALA A 249 -25.83 -16.65 20.97
N PRO A 250 -26.85 -15.83 21.28
CA PRO A 250 -28.20 -16.06 20.76
C PRO A 250 -28.22 -16.12 19.23
N ARG A 251 -28.94 -17.09 18.68
CA ARG A 251 -29.09 -17.21 17.22
C ARG A 251 -29.72 -15.93 16.64
N PRO A 252 -29.23 -15.42 15.49
CA PRO A 252 -29.88 -14.33 14.77
C PRO A 252 -31.34 -14.64 14.45
N THR A 253 -32.19 -13.61 14.49
CA THR A 253 -33.61 -13.68 14.14
C THR A 253 -33.87 -12.77 12.95
N ALA A 254 -35.08 -12.80 12.39
CA ALA A 254 -35.45 -11.92 11.29
C ALA A 254 -35.32 -10.42 11.60
N ALA A 255 -35.42 -10.03 12.87
CA ALA A 255 -35.26 -8.64 13.30
C ALA A 255 -33.80 -8.27 13.61
N SER A 256 -32.86 -9.22 13.57
CA SER A 256 -31.47 -8.98 13.92
C SER A 256 -30.82 -8.01 12.94
N LYS A 257 -30.24 -6.93 13.47
CA LYS A 257 -29.28 -6.06 12.78
C LYS A 257 -27.85 -6.23 13.29
N ARG A 258 -27.66 -7.02 14.35
CA ARG A 258 -26.35 -7.34 14.89
C ARG A 258 -26.20 -8.84 15.04
N VAL A 259 -25.06 -9.34 14.64
CA VAL A 259 -24.72 -10.75 14.68
C VAL A 259 -23.42 -10.92 15.45
N ARG A 260 -23.37 -11.88 16.37
CA ARG A 260 -22.15 -12.27 17.06
C ARG A 260 -21.51 -13.41 16.31
N ALA A 261 -20.24 -13.25 15.98
CA ALA A 261 -19.50 -14.17 15.16
C ALA A 261 -18.10 -14.40 15.75
N LEU A 262 -17.46 -15.44 15.27
CA LEU A 262 -16.03 -15.71 15.42
C LEU A 262 -15.39 -15.56 14.05
N ILE A 263 -14.20 -14.98 14.01
CA ILE A 263 -13.39 -14.86 12.79
C ILE A 263 -12.02 -15.49 13.03
N GLU A 264 -11.52 -16.17 12.01
CA GLU A 264 -10.22 -16.79 11.96
C GLU A 264 -9.45 -16.30 10.73
N SER A 265 -8.15 -16.11 10.90
CA SER A 265 -7.25 -15.82 9.78
C SER A 265 -6.53 -17.09 9.38
N PRO A 266 -6.56 -17.50 8.10
CA PRO A 266 -5.79 -18.64 7.61
C PRO A 266 -4.28 -18.32 7.52
N MET A 267 -3.89 -17.06 7.77
CA MET A 267 -2.53 -16.59 7.59
C MET A 267 -1.67 -16.84 8.83
N CYS A 268 -0.40 -17.17 8.61
CA CYS A 268 0.55 -17.36 9.69
C CYS A 268 0.77 -16.03 10.44
N ALA A 269 0.45 -16.02 11.74
CA ALA A 269 0.43 -14.79 12.55
C ALA A 269 1.31 -14.86 13.81
N SER A 270 1.99 -15.98 14.06
CA SER A 270 2.73 -16.24 15.30
C SER A 270 1.89 -16.10 16.56
N GLY A 271 0.71 -16.70 16.57
CA GLY A 271 -0.20 -16.63 17.72
C GLY A 271 -0.88 -15.27 17.91
N ARG A 272 -0.58 -14.26 17.07
CA ARG A 272 -1.12 -12.90 17.26
C ARG A 272 -2.56 -12.79 16.79
N SER A 273 -3.38 -12.19 17.65
CA SER A 273 -4.78 -11.85 17.39
C SER A 273 -4.96 -11.03 16.09
N PRO A 274 -6.07 -11.20 15.36
CA PRO A 274 -6.47 -10.35 14.23
C PRO A 274 -7.03 -8.98 14.66
N GLU A 275 -7.18 -8.71 15.97
CA GLU A 275 -7.67 -7.42 16.47
C GLU A 275 -6.91 -6.22 15.87
N GLY A 276 -7.65 -5.22 15.41
CA GLY A 276 -7.10 -4.02 14.75
C GLY A 276 -6.60 -4.24 13.31
N ARG A 277 -6.63 -5.49 12.81
CA ARG A 277 -6.24 -5.85 11.43
C ARG A 277 -7.42 -6.31 10.57
N ILE A 278 -8.59 -6.51 11.16
CA ILE A 278 -9.81 -6.87 10.43
C ILE A 278 -10.31 -5.62 9.69
N GLU A 279 -10.45 -5.72 8.38
CA GLU A 279 -11.01 -4.67 7.54
C GLU A 279 -12.54 -4.58 7.71
N PRO A 280 -13.15 -3.45 7.35
CA PRO A 280 -14.61 -3.36 7.26
C PRO A 280 -15.17 -4.48 6.38
N PRO A 281 -16.26 -5.17 6.78
CA PRO A 281 -16.83 -6.23 5.97
C PRO A 281 -17.46 -5.68 4.70
N GLU A 282 -17.33 -6.45 3.62
CA GLU A 282 -18.12 -6.28 2.41
C GLU A 282 -19.42 -7.09 2.52
N PHE A 283 -20.50 -6.54 1.97
CA PHE A 283 -21.83 -7.16 2.01
C PHE A 283 -22.40 -7.34 0.61
N GLU A 284 -22.66 -8.59 0.23
CA GLU A 284 -23.52 -8.90 -0.92
C GLU A 284 -24.91 -9.28 -0.41
N LEU A 285 -25.88 -8.41 -0.68
CA LEU A 285 -27.26 -8.58 -0.24
C LEU A 285 -28.13 -9.10 -1.39
N SER A 286 -28.90 -10.15 -1.13
CA SER A 286 -29.97 -10.62 -2.01
C SER A 286 -31.24 -10.89 -1.21
N ASP A 287 -32.33 -11.22 -1.89
CA ASP A 287 -33.60 -11.59 -1.23
C ASP A 287 -33.50 -12.90 -0.42
N ALA A 288 -32.52 -13.76 -0.74
CA ALA A 288 -32.37 -15.08 -0.14
C ALA A 288 -31.18 -15.18 0.83
N ALA A 289 -30.16 -14.34 0.67
CA ALA A 289 -28.90 -14.46 1.36
C ALA A 289 -28.25 -13.10 1.65
N VAL A 290 -27.48 -13.06 2.73
CA VAL A 290 -26.51 -12.02 3.05
C VAL A 290 -25.15 -12.70 3.10
N THR A 291 -24.32 -12.49 2.07
CA THR A 291 -22.93 -12.95 2.05
C THR A 291 -22.06 -11.85 2.62
N ILE A 292 -21.20 -12.21 3.57
CA ILE A 292 -20.32 -11.26 4.25
C ILE A 292 -18.89 -11.74 4.05
N SER A 293 -18.05 -10.86 3.54
CA SER A 293 -16.63 -11.13 3.34
C SER A 293 -15.83 -10.26 4.30
N PHE A 294 -14.88 -10.89 4.99
CA PHE A 294 -13.88 -10.17 5.77
C PHE A 294 -12.51 -10.34 5.14
N GLU A 295 -11.74 -9.27 5.21
CA GLU A 295 -10.32 -9.29 4.93
C GLU A 295 -9.56 -8.96 6.21
N ILE A 296 -8.37 -9.54 6.34
CA ILE A 296 -7.51 -9.35 7.49
C ILE A 296 -6.15 -8.93 6.96
N ARG A 297 -5.63 -7.79 7.43
CA ARG A 297 -4.28 -7.35 7.10
C ARG A 297 -3.25 -8.33 7.61
N TRP A 298 -2.25 -8.61 6.79
CA TRP A 298 -1.12 -9.42 7.17
C TRP A 298 -0.40 -8.73 8.34
N PRO A 299 -0.01 -9.48 9.37
CA PRO A 299 0.71 -8.85 10.45
C PRO A 299 2.18 -8.65 10.03
N SER A 300 2.80 -7.56 10.46
CA SER A 300 4.19 -7.23 10.14
C SER A 300 5.22 -8.16 10.76
N GLY A 301 6.33 -8.40 10.04
CA GLY A 301 7.57 -9.11 10.43
C GLY A 301 7.60 -10.60 10.06
N PRO A 302 8.59 -11.38 10.53
CA PRO A 302 8.64 -12.84 10.36
C PRO A 302 7.47 -13.56 11.03
N LYS A 303 6.94 -14.64 10.41
CA LYS A 303 5.75 -15.37 10.88
C LYS A 303 5.99 -16.87 10.95
N ASP A 304 5.39 -17.48 11.97
CA ASP A 304 5.16 -18.91 12.04
C ASP A 304 3.65 -19.20 12.13
N CYS A 305 3.30 -20.42 11.72
CA CYS A 305 1.91 -20.85 11.54
C CYS A 305 1.40 -21.53 12.81
N GLN A 306 1.59 -20.88 13.96
CA GLN A 306 0.91 -21.28 15.18
C GLN A 306 -0.57 -20.92 15.03
N GLY A 307 -1.45 -21.92 15.18
CA GLY A 307 -2.89 -21.68 15.16
C GLY A 307 -3.28 -20.63 16.20
N VAL A 308 -4.14 -19.68 15.80
CA VAL A 308 -4.67 -18.65 16.69
C VAL A 308 -6.12 -19.03 17.02
N PRO A 309 -6.55 -18.98 18.30
CA PRO A 309 -7.96 -19.15 18.60
C PRO A 309 -8.83 -18.16 17.83
N PRO A 310 -10.04 -18.55 17.39
CA PRO A 310 -10.95 -17.64 16.70
C PRO A 310 -11.25 -16.39 17.53
N PHE A 311 -11.26 -15.24 16.88
CA PHE A 311 -11.47 -13.94 17.52
C PHE A 311 -12.96 -13.55 17.50
N PRO A 312 -13.56 -13.15 18.63
CA PRO A 312 -14.96 -12.76 18.67
C PRO A 312 -15.17 -11.38 18.05
N ILE A 313 -16.14 -11.28 17.15
CA ILE A 313 -16.55 -10.02 16.51
C ILE A 313 -18.06 -9.79 16.63
N THR A 314 -18.45 -8.53 16.45
CA THR A 314 -19.86 -8.15 16.25
C THR A 314 -20.00 -7.55 14.87
N ILE A 315 -20.91 -8.10 14.08
CA ILE A 315 -21.20 -7.65 12.72
C ILE A 315 -22.49 -6.84 12.77
N ASP A 316 -22.41 -5.58 12.36
CA ASP A 316 -23.58 -4.72 12.16
C ASP A 316 -24.05 -4.86 10.71
N LEU A 317 -25.26 -5.43 10.53
CA LEU A 317 -25.86 -5.60 9.21
C LEU A 317 -26.44 -4.26 8.72
N PRO A 318 -26.34 -3.94 7.41
CA PRO A 318 -26.91 -2.70 6.85
C PRO A 318 -28.44 -2.65 7.00
N GLU A 319 -29.10 -3.80 7.05
CA GLU A 319 -30.55 -3.95 7.22
C GLU A 319 -30.92 -5.22 8.03
N PRO A 320 -32.16 -5.33 8.57
CA PRO A 320 -32.55 -6.51 9.34
C PRO A 320 -32.41 -7.80 8.51
N LEU A 321 -31.95 -8.89 9.13
CA LEU A 321 -31.68 -10.15 8.45
C LEU A 321 -32.89 -10.71 7.67
N GLY A 322 -34.10 -10.55 8.19
CA GLY A 322 -35.31 -11.08 7.56
C GLY A 322 -35.29 -12.61 7.52
N THR A 323 -35.66 -13.19 6.38
CA THR A 323 -35.63 -14.66 6.16
C THR A 323 -34.36 -15.15 5.48
N ARG A 324 -33.36 -14.28 5.33
CA ARG A 324 -32.15 -14.55 4.57
C ARG A 324 -31.18 -15.44 5.33
N ALA A 325 -30.49 -16.30 4.60
CA ALA A 325 -29.36 -17.05 5.13
C ALA A 325 -28.12 -16.16 5.25
N LEU A 326 -27.22 -16.50 6.17
CA LEU A 326 -25.92 -15.86 6.31
C LEU A 326 -24.84 -16.75 5.69
N PHE A 327 -24.02 -16.18 4.82
CA PHE A 327 -22.89 -16.87 4.19
C PHE A 327 -21.58 -16.15 4.45
N ASP A 328 -20.52 -16.93 4.62
CA ASP A 328 -19.14 -16.49 4.66
C ASP A 328 -18.59 -16.47 3.22
N GLY A 329 -18.26 -15.27 2.75
CA GLY A 329 -17.74 -15.03 1.41
C GLY A 329 -16.22 -15.21 1.27
N SER A 330 -15.54 -15.77 2.28
CA SER A 330 -14.10 -16.01 2.21
C SER A 330 -13.69 -17.08 1.19
N GLU A 331 -14.64 -17.82 0.61
CA GLU A 331 -14.42 -18.88 -0.37
C GLU A 331 -15.48 -18.88 -1.48
N THR A 332 -15.16 -19.52 -2.62
CA THR A 332 -16.05 -19.65 -3.78
C THR A 332 -16.33 -21.14 -4.05
N PRO A 333 -17.59 -21.62 -3.94
CA PRO A 333 -18.80 -20.87 -3.56
C PRO A 333 -18.83 -20.47 -2.07
N PRO A 334 -19.61 -19.45 -1.67
CA PRO A 334 -19.72 -19.02 -0.28
C PRO A 334 -20.20 -20.11 0.69
N ARG A 335 -19.69 -20.08 1.92
CA ARG A 335 -19.91 -21.10 2.95
C ARG A 335 -21.06 -20.75 3.88
N ASP A 336 -21.82 -21.74 4.34
CA ASP A 336 -22.85 -21.55 5.37
C ASP A 336 -22.23 -21.09 6.69
N ALA A 337 -22.48 -19.82 7.07
CA ALA A 337 -21.89 -19.20 8.25
C ALA A 337 -22.48 -19.71 9.58
N SER A 338 -23.51 -20.58 9.55
CA SER A 338 -24.04 -21.21 10.76
C SER A 338 -23.16 -22.33 11.32
N LYS A 339 -22.11 -22.72 10.57
CA LYS A 339 -21.19 -23.80 10.92
C LYS A 339 -19.76 -23.26 10.97
N PRO A 340 -18.87 -23.81 11.82
CA PRO A 340 -17.45 -23.54 11.73
C PRO A 340 -16.87 -24.10 10.41
N PRO A 341 -15.71 -23.61 9.94
CA PRO A 341 -15.00 -24.22 8.82
C PRO A 341 -14.64 -25.68 9.12
N ALA A 342 -14.57 -26.51 8.07
CA ALA A 342 -14.08 -27.87 8.21
C ALA A 342 -12.56 -27.81 8.40
N GLY A 343 -12.08 -28.26 9.57
CA GLY A 343 -10.65 -28.34 9.88
C GLY A 343 -9.93 -29.45 9.15
#